data_AF-A0A345GUD8-F1
#
_entry.id   AF-A0A345GUD8-F1
#
_cell.length_a   1.000
_cell.length_b   1.000
_cell.length_c   1.000
_cell.angle_alpha   90.00
_cell.angle_beta   90.00
_cell.angle_gamma   90.00
#
_symmetry.space_group_name_H-M   'P 1'
#
loop_
_entity.id
_entity.type
_entity.pdbx_description
1 polymer ?
#
loop_
_entity_poly.entity_id
_entity_poly.type
_entity_poly.pdbx_seq_one_letter_code
_entity_poly.pdbx_strand_id
1 'polypeptide(L)'
;MNTDINTCKECKSAYYTDVSEKKNLCATCAHYLYGKERCYHRFEGGERCAKCYWDGTFSERIKGIIKRNNKKLKSINISIFMATVVLVISTPLTVIGIIYIDTTLLSLAEYSFSRNVLLLLSVFGVLVSIPFLRKAKAHKKQLIKENPYLDSY
;
A
#
# COMPACT_ATOMS: atom_id res chain seq x y z
N MET A 1 -25.75 21.89 19.13
CA MET A 1 -25.56 22.18 17.69
C MET A 1 -26.74 21.59 16.96
N ASN A 2 -27.51 22.40 16.22
CA ASN A 2 -28.56 21.90 15.34
C ASN A 2 -27.87 21.49 14.04
N THR A 3 -27.61 20.20 13.86
CA THR A 3 -26.96 19.67 12.66
C THR A 3 -28.03 19.39 11.62
N ASP A 4 -28.19 20.30 10.66
CA ASP A 4 -29.06 20.05 9.51
C ASP A 4 -28.50 18.90 8.68
N ILE A 5 -29.35 17.91 8.42
CA ILE A 5 -29.04 16.74 7.60
C ILE A 5 -29.40 17.05 6.15
N ASN A 6 -28.46 16.78 5.24
CA ASN A 6 -28.70 16.90 3.80
C ASN A 6 -28.29 15.60 3.09
N THR A 7 -28.73 15.46 1.84
CA THR A 7 -28.48 14.28 1.01
C THR A 7 -27.35 14.58 0.02
N CYS A 8 -26.35 13.69 -0.02
CA CYS A 8 -25.22 13.80 -0.91
C CYS A 8 -25.67 13.60 -2.37
N LYS A 9 -25.34 14.54 -3.26
CA LYS A 9 -25.70 14.43 -4.70
C LYS A 9 -24.99 13.27 -5.41
N GLU A 10 -23.87 12.81 -4.90
CA GLU A 10 -23.07 11.75 -5.52
C GLU A 10 -23.49 10.35 -5.06
N CYS A 11 -23.47 10.09 -3.74
CA CYS A 11 -23.75 8.76 -3.20
C CYS A 11 -25.17 8.60 -2.65
N LYS A 12 -25.97 9.68 -2.60
CA LYS A 12 -27.33 9.71 -2.02
C LYS A 12 -27.41 9.40 -0.52
N SER A 13 -26.26 9.28 0.16
CA SER A 13 -26.16 9.17 1.61
C SER A 13 -26.58 10.46 2.31
N ALA A 14 -27.18 10.34 3.50
CA ALA A 14 -27.38 11.46 4.41
C ALA A 14 -26.05 11.90 5.04
N TYR A 15 -25.87 13.19 5.28
CA TYR A 15 -24.69 13.73 5.97
C TYR A 15 -25.01 15.02 6.71
N TYR A 16 -24.23 15.35 7.75
CA TYR A 16 -24.35 16.64 8.43
C TYR A 16 -23.72 17.77 7.60
N THR A 17 -24.47 18.84 7.39
CA THR A 17 -24.07 19.96 6.50
C THR A 17 -22.91 20.79 7.03
N ASP A 18 -22.78 20.89 8.35
CA ASP A 18 -21.71 21.58 9.07
C ASP A 18 -20.34 20.89 8.95
N VAL A 19 -20.32 19.59 8.67
CA VAL A 19 -19.11 18.78 8.56
C VAL A 19 -18.53 18.78 7.15
N SER A 20 -19.36 19.06 6.13
CA SER A 20 -18.88 19.08 4.76
C SER A 20 -18.54 20.49 4.29
N GLU A 21 -17.26 20.68 3.94
CA GLU A 21 -16.76 21.93 3.35
C GLU A 21 -17.39 22.25 1.98
N LYS A 22 -17.96 21.24 1.30
CA LYS A 22 -18.62 21.37 -0.01
C LYS A 22 -20.12 21.19 0.13
N LYS A 23 -20.88 22.26 -0.14
CA LYS A 23 -22.36 22.21 -0.24
C LYS A 23 -22.78 21.07 -1.18
N ASN A 24 -23.65 20.18 -0.69
CA ASN A 24 -24.27 19.05 -1.40
C ASN A 24 -23.44 17.76 -1.54
N LEU A 25 -22.28 17.64 -0.89
CA LEU A 25 -21.48 16.41 -0.89
C LEU A 25 -21.22 15.97 0.55
N CYS A 26 -21.24 14.68 0.83
CA CYS A 26 -20.73 14.18 2.11
C CYS A 26 -19.19 14.29 2.16
N ALA A 27 -18.62 14.30 3.37
CA ALA A 27 -17.18 14.41 3.57
C ALA A 27 -16.39 13.32 2.80
N THR A 28 -16.94 12.11 2.68
CA THR A 28 -16.32 11.02 1.91
C THR A 28 -16.25 11.33 0.42
N CYS A 29 -17.35 11.77 -0.20
CA CYS A 29 -17.36 12.13 -1.61
C CYS A 29 -16.49 13.35 -1.90
N ALA A 30 -16.53 14.36 -1.02
CA ALA A 30 -15.68 15.55 -1.13
C ALA A 30 -14.19 15.18 -1.07
N HIS A 31 -13.80 14.25 -0.20
CA HIS A 31 -12.44 13.73 -0.13
C HIS A 31 -12.01 13.03 -1.43
N TYR A 32 -12.78 12.05 -1.91
CA TYR A 32 -12.40 11.29 -3.11
C TYR A 32 -12.42 12.10 -4.41
N LEU A 33 -13.31 13.09 -4.52
CA LEU A 33 -13.46 13.87 -5.76
C LEU A 33 -12.61 15.15 -5.78
N TYR A 34 -12.36 15.76 -4.62
CA TYR A 34 -11.75 17.08 -4.54
C TYR A 34 -10.58 17.17 -3.54
N GLY A 35 -10.15 16.05 -2.94
CA GLY A 35 -9.02 16.03 -2.01
C GLY A 35 -9.28 16.79 -0.70
N LYS A 36 -10.54 17.00 -0.33
CA LYS A 36 -10.91 17.67 0.92
C LYS A 36 -10.57 16.83 2.16
N GLU A 37 -10.60 17.47 3.32
CA GLU A 37 -10.37 16.78 4.58
C GLU A 37 -11.33 15.61 4.75
N ARG A 38 -10.79 14.48 5.17
CA ARG A 38 -11.57 13.26 5.38
C ARG A 38 -12.20 13.27 6.76
N CYS A 39 -13.40 12.69 6.87
CA CYS A 39 -13.95 12.31 8.16
C CYS A 39 -13.28 11.03 8.67
N TYR A 40 -12.81 11.04 9.92
CA TYR A 40 -12.42 9.84 10.65
C TYR A 40 -13.66 9.22 11.25
N HIS A 41 -14.29 8.35 10.47
CA HIS A 41 -15.61 7.79 10.79
C HIS A 41 -15.59 7.00 12.09
N ARG A 42 -16.63 7.21 12.90
CA ARG A 42 -16.83 6.50 14.16
C ARG A 42 -18.26 6.02 14.22
N PHE A 43 -18.44 4.71 14.36
CA PHE A 43 -19.74 4.07 14.47
C PHE A 43 -19.94 3.66 15.93
N GLU A 44 -20.75 4.41 16.67
CA GLU A 44 -21.06 4.15 18.08
C GLU A 44 -22.43 3.45 18.17
N GLY A 45 -22.48 2.15 17.86
CA GLY A 45 -23.69 1.34 18.02
C GLY A 45 -24.80 1.54 16.97
N GLY A 46 -24.53 2.26 15.88
CA GLY A 46 -25.47 2.48 14.77
C GLY A 46 -24.82 2.36 13.39
N GLU A 47 -25.65 2.32 12.34
CA GLU A 47 -25.23 2.17 10.93
C GLU A 47 -24.62 3.43 10.33
N ARG A 48 -24.70 4.56 11.04
CA ARG A 48 -24.21 5.87 10.58
C ARG A 48 -23.07 6.37 11.43
N CYS A 49 -22.16 7.08 10.80
CA CYS A 49 -21.05 7.72 11.46
C CYS A 49 -21.55 8.82 12.41
N ALA A 50 -21.21 8.74 13.69
CA ALA A 50 -21.60 9.72 14.71
C ALA A 50 -21.08 11.13 14.41
N LYS A 51 -20.01 11.27 13.61
CA LYS A 51 -19.40 12.56 13.28
C LYS A 51 -19.96 13.23 12.04
N CYS A 52 -20.38 12.49 11.03
CA CYS A 52 -20.77 13.08 9.73
C CYS A 52 -22.06 12.51 9.16
N TYR A 53 -22.70 11.60 9.89
CA TYR A 53 -23.95 10.93 9.56
C TYR A 53 -23.94 10.04 8.30
N TRP A 54 -22.76 9.83 7.71
CA TRP A 54 -22.57 8.94 6.57
C TRP A 54 -22.84 7.48 6.94
N ASP A 55 -23.57 6.79 6.07
CA ASP A 55 -24.07 5.40 6.23
C ASP A 55 -23.18 4.32 5.57
N GLY A 56 -21.99 4.70 5.07
CA GLY A 56 -21.10 3.75 4.39
C GLY A 56 -21.33 3.63 2.87
N THR A 57 -22.34 4.32 2.31
CA THR A 57 -22.64 4.20 0.88
C THR A 57 -21.67 4.99 -0.01
N PHE A 58 -21.30 4.40 -1.14
CA PHE A 58 -20.44 4.99 -2.16
C PHE A 58 -21.14 5.10 -3.52
N SER A 59 -20.86 6.18 -4.24
CA SER A 59 -21.29 6.32 -5.63
C SER A 59 -20.49 5.37 -6.54
N GLU A 60 -21.05 5.03 -7.70
CA GLU A 60 -20.39 4.16 -8.68
C GLU A 60 -19.02 4.70 -9.11
N ARG A 61 -18.93 6.02 -9.26
CA ARG A 61 -17.68 6.71 -9.57
C ARG A 61 -16.61 6.48 -8.48
N ILE A 62 -16.98 6.58 -7.21
CA ILE A 62 -16.03 6.38 -6.10
C ILE A 62 -15.64 4.91 -5.97
N LYS A 63 -16.59 3.98 -6.14
CA LYS A 63 -16.28 2.54 -6.21
C LYS A 63 -15.24 2.23 -7.29
N GLY A 64 -15.35 2.86 -8.46
CA GLY A 64 -14.35 2.75 -9.52
C GLY A 64 -12.95 3.25 -9.11
N ILE A 65 -12.87 4.35 -8.37
CA ILE A 65 -11.61 4.87 -7.81
C ILE A 65 -11.01 3.88 -6.82
N ILE A 66 -11.83 3.39 -5.87
CA ILE A 66 -11.40 2.42 -4.86
C ILE A 66 -10.89 1.14 -5.54
N LYS A 67 -11.64 0.59 -6.50
CA LYS A 67 -11.24 -0.61 -7.26
C LYS A 67 -9.91 -0.42 -7.99
N ARG A 68 -9.70 0.75 -8.62
CA ARG A 68 -8.43 1.08 -9.27
C ARG A 68 -7.28 1.15 -8.26
N ASN A 69 -7.51 1.74 -7.10
CA ASN A 69 -6.51 1.85 -6.04
C ASN A 69 -6.22 0.48 -5.39
N ASN A 70 -7.22 -0.40 -5.23
CA ASN A 70 -7.02 -1.80 -4.81
C ASN A 70 -6.13 -2.55 -5.82
N LYS A 71 -6.33 -2.35 -7.13
CA LYS A 71 -5.45 -2.93 -8.15
C LYS A 71 -4.00 -2.41 -8.03
N LYS A 72 -3.82 -1.11 -7.78
CA LYS A 72 -2.49 -0.53 -7.52
C LYS A 72 -1.85 -1.13 -6.26
N LEU A 73 -2.61 -1.26 -5.17
CA LEU A 73 -2.16 -1.85 -3.92
C LEU A 73 -1.71 -3.31 -4.11
N LYS A 74 -2.50 -4.11 -4.86
CA LYS A 74 -2.14 -5.49 -5.24
C LYS A 74 -0.82 -5.55 -6.02
N SER A 75 -0.64 -4.65 -7.00
CA SER A 75 0.62 -4.55 -7.74
C SER A 75 1.81 -4.24 -6.83
N ILE A 76 1.67 -3.28 -5.91
CA ILE A 76 2.73 -2.94 -4.94
C ILE A 76 3.02 -4.13 -4.01
N ASN A 77 2.00 -4.85 -3.54
CA ASN A 77 2.19 -6.04 -2.72
C ASN A 77 2.97 -7.13 -3.47
N ILE A 78 2.69 -7.34 -4.77
CA ILE A 78 3.45 -8.25 -5.62
C ILE A 78 4.90 -7.77 -5.75
N SER A 79 5.14 -6.48 -6.01
CA SER A 79 6.50 -5.93 -6.08
C SER A 79 7.29 -6.13 -4.79
N ILE A 80 6.66 -5.89 -3.64
CA ILE A 80 7.28 -6.11 -2.32
C ILE A 80 7.59 -7.61 -2.13
N PHE A 81 6.65 -8.48 -2.49
CA PHE A 81 6.81 -9.93 -2.39
C PHE A 81 8.00 -10.41 -3.24
N MET A 82 8.06 -10.02 -4.52
CA MET A 82 9.16 -10.39 -5.41
C MET A 82 10.51 -9.91 -4.89
N ALA A 83 10.61 -8.66 -4.42
CA ALA A 83 11.86 -8.17 -3.84
C ALA A 83 12.25 -8.89 -2.54
N THR A 84 11.27 -9.34 -1.75
CA THR A 84 11.52 -10.15 -0.56
C THR A 84 12.04 -11.54 -0.93
N VAL A 85 11.48 -12.17 -1.96
CA VAL A 85 11.95 -13.46 -2.50
C VAL A 85 13.41 -13.34 -2.98
N VAL A 86 13.75 -12.30 -3.72
CA VAL A 86 15.14 -12.06 -4.18
C VAL A 86 16.12 -11.95 -3.00
N LEU A 87 15.74 -11.26 -1.93
CA LEU A 87 16.56 -11.17 -0.71
C LEU A 87 16.72 -12.50 0.02
N VAL A 88 15.66 -13.31 0.08
CA VAL A 88 15.71 -14.62 0.76
C VAL A 88 16.53 -15.63 -0.04
N ILE A 89 16.58 -15.52 -1.37
CA ILE A 89 17.40 -16.39 -2.22
C ILE A 89 18.87 -15.93 -2.24
N SER A 90 19.15 -14.62 -2.13
CA SER A 90 20.52 -14.13 -2.15
C SER A 90 21.32 -14.51 -0.89
N THR A 91 20.67 -14.63 0.27
CA THR A 91 21.34 -15.02 1.53
C THR A 91 21.94 -16.44 1.51
N PRO A 92 21.23 -17.53 1.14
CA PRO A 92 21.84 -18.85 1.06
C PRO A 92 22.94 -18.92 -0.03
N LEU A 93 22.80 -18.17 -1.14
CA LEU A 93 23.86 -18.09 -2.16
C LEU A 93 25.16 -17.51 -1.60
N THR A 94 25.09 -16.49 -0.74
CA THR A 94 26.29 -15.96 -0.05
C THR A 94 26.90 -17.00 0.89
N VAL A 95 26.09 -17.69 1.70
CA VAL A 95 26.56 -18.68 2.67
C VAL A 95 27.21 -19.87 1.97
N ILE A 96 26.55 -20.42 0.95
CA ILE A 96 27.09 -21.50 0.13
C ILE A 96 28.40 -21.04 -0.53
N GLY A 97 28.41 -19.84 -1.12
CA GLY A 97 29.62 -19.25 -1.70
C GLY A 97 30.79 -19.18 -0.72
N ILE A 98 30.55 -18.83 0.54
CA ILE A 98 31.56 -18.74 1.60
C ILE A 98 32.03 -20.13 2.06
N ILE A 99 31.13 -21.09 2.30
CA ILE A 99 31.48 -22.44 2.77
C ILE A 99 32.40 -23.15 1.76
N TYR A 100 32.15 -22.99 0.45
CA TYR A 100 33.01 -23.55 -0.59
C TYR A 100 34.38 -22.88 -0.70
N ILE A 101 34.60 -21.68 -0.12
CA ILE A 101 35.94 -21.06 -0.08
C ILE A 101 36.88 -21.88 0.81
N ASP A 102 36.39 -22.32 1.97
CA ASP A 102 37.18 -23.06 2.96
C ASP A 102 37.64 -24.44 2.45
N THR A 103 36.79 -25.13 1.69
CA THR A 103 37.07 -26.50 1.23
C THR A 103 37.98 -26.60 0.00
N THR A 104 38.09 -25.53 -0.81
CA THR A 104 38.88 -25.53 -2.06
C THR A 104 40.28 -24.91 -1.97
N LEU A 105 40.72 -24.45 -0.78
CA LEU A 105 42.10 -23.98 -0.57
C LEU A 105 43.16 -25.09 -0.82
N LEU A 106 42.72 -26.35 -0.98
CA LEU A 106 43.53 -27.52 -1.29
C LEU A 106 43.68 -27.86 -2.79
N SER A 107 43.01 -27.17 -3.72
CA SER A 107 43.17 -27.44 -5.17
C SER A 107 43.13 -26.17 -6.02
N LEU A 108 44.29 -25.53 -6.17
CA LEU A 108 44.49 -24.38 -7.04
C LEU A 108 44.51 -24.85 -8.51
N ALA A 109 43.48 -24.50 -9.29
CA ALA A 109 43.63 -24.06 -10.70
C ALA A 109 42.31 -23.81 -11.45
N GLU A 110 41.18 -24.41 -11.07
CA GLU A 110 39.99 -24.40 -11.96
C GLU A 110 38.74 -23.73 -11.37
N TYR A 111 38.81 -22.56 -10.72
CA TYR A 111 37.56 -21.90 -10.29
C TYR A 111 37.67 -20.42 -9.88
N SER A 112 37.62 -19.45 -10.80
CA SER A 112 37.62 -18.02 -10.43
C SER A 112 36.50 -17.16 -11.04
N PHE A 113 35.99 -17.49 -12.23
CA PHE A 113 35.01 -16.62 -12.92
C PHE A 113 33.59 -16.75 -12.36
N SER A 114 33.06 -17.97 -12.23
CA SER A 114 31.69 -18.23 -11.76
C SER A 114 31.45 -17.80 -10.30
N ARG A 115 32.48 -17.89 -9.45
CA ARG A 115 32.43 -17.53 -8.02
C ARG A 115 32.30 -16.02 -7.80
N ASN A 116 33.12 -15.24 -8.50
CA ASN A 116 33.05 -13.77 -8.44
C ASN A 116 31.72 -13.26 -8.97
N VAL A 117 31.19 -13.89 -10.04
CA VAL A 117 29.86 -13.58 -10.56
C VAL A 117 28.76 -13.87 -9.53
N LEU A 118 28.81 -15.01 -8.82
CA LEU A 118 27.82 -15.38 -7.80
C LEU A 118 27.81 -14.40 -6.61
N LEU A 119 29.00 -14.03 -6.12
CA LEU A 119 29.15 -13.06 -5.03
C LEU A 119 28.65 -11.67 -5.47
N LEU A 120 29.02 -11.21 -6.67
CA LEU A 120 28.54 -9.93 -7.21
C LEU A 120 27.01 -9.90 -7.35
N LEU A 121 26.39 -10.98 -7.86
CA LEU A 121 24.93 -11.07 -7.99
C LEU A 121 24.22 -11.02 -6.64
N SER A 122 24.79 -11.68 -5.63
CA SER A 122 24.20 -11.69 -4.29
C SER A 122 24.28 -10.32 -3.60
N VAL A 123 25.45 -9.66 -3.67
CA VAL A 123 25.67 -8.32 -3.11
C VAL A 123 24.80 -7.29 -3.85
N PHE A 124 24.75 -7.37 -5.18
CA PHE A 124 23.91 -6.51 -5.99
C PHE A 124 22.42 -6.70 -5.67
N GLY A 125 21.97 -7.95 -5.50
CA GLY A 125 20.61 -8.28 -5.10
C GLY A 125 20.22 -7.62 -3.78
N VAL A 126 21.10 -7.64 -2.78
CA VAL A 126 20.88 -6.96 -1.49
C VAL A 126 20.88 -5.44 -1.64
N LEU A 127 21.87 -4.88 -2.35
CA LEU A 127 22.03 -3.43 -2.55
C LEU A 127 20.84 -2.80 -3.27
N VAL A 128 20.23 -3.49 -4.24
CA VAL A 128 19.08 -2.98 -5.00
C VAL A 128 17.76 -3.24 -4.27
N SER A 129 17.60 -4.39 -3.62
CA SER A 129 16.31 -4.78 -3.05
C SER A 129 15.94 -3.98 -1.80
N ILE A 130 16.92 -3.61 -0.96
CA ILE A 130 16.66 -2.83 0.27
C ILE A 130 16.07 -1.43 -0.02
N PRO A 131 16.68 -0.56 -0.85
CA PRO A 131 16.13 0.76 -1.15
C PRO A 131 14.79 0.65 -1.89
N PHE A 132 14.66 -0.34 -2.78
CA PHE A 132 13.40 -0.62 -3.45
C PHE A 132 12.28 -0.96 -2.46
N LEU A 133 12.52 -1.87 -1.52
CA LEU A 133 11.55 -2.23 -0.49
C LEU A 133 11.16 -1.05 0.40
N ARG A 134 12.12 -0.21 0.80
CA ARG A 134 11.84 1.02 1.57
C ARG A 134 10.90 1.93 0.80
N LYS A 135 11.21 2.21 -0.47
CA LYS A 135 10.38 3.05 -1.34
C LYS A 135 8.99 2.46 -1.57
N ALA A 136 8.90 1.16 -1.86
CA ALA A 136 7.64 0.46 -2.08
C ALA A 136 6.76 0.44 -0.83
N LYS A 137 7.34 0.18 0.36
CA LYS A 137 6.62 0.23 1.64
C LYS A 137 6.14 1.65 1.98
N ALA A 138 6.95 2.67 1.72
CA ALA A 138 6.55 4.07 1.90
C ALA A 138 5.37 4.45 0.99
N HIS A 139 5.45 4.09 -0.29
CA HIS A 139 4.36 4.30 -1.25
C HIS A 139 3.09 3.54 -0.86
N LYS A 140 3.20 2.28 -0.41
CA LYS A 140 2.08 1.50 0.14
C LYS A 140 1.43 2.23 1.32
N LYS A 141 2.23 2.72 2.27
CA LYS A 141 1.75 3.45 3.45
C LYS A 141 1.00 4.72 3.06
N GLN A 142 1.53 5.47 2.08
CA GLN A 142 0.86 6.66 1.56
C GLN A 142 -0.47 6.32 0.89
N LEU A 143 -0.50 5.30 0.03
CA LEU A 143 -1.71 4.87 -0.67
C LEU A 143 -2.83 4.47 0.32
N ILE A 144 -2.48 3.71 1.37
CA ILE A 144 -3.40 3.33 2.46
C ILE A 144 -3.88 4.55 3.25
N LYS A 145 -2.97 5.50 3.54
CA LYS A 145 -3.32 6.72 4.27
C LYS A 145 -4.33 7.56 3.49
N GLU A 146 -4.15 7.70 2.18
CA GLU A 146 -5.02 8.48 1.29
C GLU A 146 -6.34 7.77 0.97
N ASN A 147 -6.43 6.46 1.16
CA ASN A 147 -7.61 5.67 0.79
C ASN A 147 -7.96 4.69 1.92
N PRO A 148 -8.66 5.14 2.98
CA PRO A 148 -8.96 4.31 4.15
C PRO A 148 -9.88 3.13 3.85
N TYR A 149 -10.58 3.15 2.71
CA TYR A 149 -11.47 2.09 2.23
C TYR A 149 -10.81 1.21 1.16
N LEU A 150 -9.47 1.19 1.11
CA LEU A 150 -8.77 0.12 0.43
C LEU A 150 -9.07 -1.20 1.16
N ASP A 151 -9.30 -2.27 0.40
CA ASP A 151 -9.66 -3.62 0.88
C ASP A 151 -11.07 -3.80 1.49
N SER A 152 -11.95 -2.80 1.48
CA SER A 152 -13.38 -2.99 1.82
C SER A 152 -14.24 -3.58 0.68
N TYR A 153 -13.61 -3.99 -0.43
CA TYR A 153 -14.22 -4.62 -1.60
C TYR A 153 -13.30 -5.65 -2.25
#